data_AF-I4FNB7-F1
#
_entry.id   AF-I4FNB7-F1
#
_cell.length_a   1.000
_cell.length_b   1.000
_cell.length_c   1.000
_cell.angle_alpha   90.00
_cell.angle_beta   90.00
_cell.angle_gamma   90.00
#
_symmetry.space_group_name_H-M   'P 1'
#
loop_
_entity.id
_entity.type
_entity.pdbx_description
1 polymer ?
#
loop_
_entity_poly.entity_id
_entity_poly.type
_entity_poly.pdbx_seq_one_letter_code
_entity_poly.pdbx_strand_id
1 'polypeptide(L)'
;MNEDSKNYEMQILAMMINQYLDDMVSLSEEKLNQLEANRDQIVWDLATRIYKESGHKVEFHIIRNLINSRIEVMRYQLFFSQSSLLESRRINEEKAIKIAEQKANAVINDKNNDDTEKITSQDNERKLAIFIKVQEIISDQLDV
;
A
#
# COMPACT_ATOMS: atom_id res chain seq x y z
N MET A 1 -42.56 16.20 24.06
CA MET A 1 -41.66 15.32 23.29
C MET A 1 -40.67 14.72 24.26
N ASN A 2 -40.62 13.40 24.42
CA ASN A 2 -39.71 12.73 25.36
C ASN A 2 -38.29 12.61 24.75
N GLU A 3 -37.29 12.34 25.60
CA GLU A 3 -35.88 12.20 25.23
C GLU A 3 -35.69 11.17 24.11
N ASP A 4 -36.37 10.02 24.21
CA ASP A 4 -36.26 8.91 23.26
C ASP A 4 -36.71 9.29 21.86
N SER A 5 -37.80 10.06 21.74
CA SER A 5 -38.29 10.53 20.43
C SER A 5 -37.30 11.51 19.79
N LYS A 6 -36.70 12.41 20.58
CA LYS A 6 -35.69 13.35 20.08
C LYS A 6 -34.43 12.61 19.61
N ASN A 7 -34.02 11.59 20.36
CA ASN A 7 -32.86 10.78 20.01
C ASN A 7 -33.11 9.99 18.71
N TYR A 8 -34.31 9.45 18.55
CA TYR A 8 -34.72 8.77 17.32
C TYR A 8 -34.74 9.71 16.11
N GLU A 9 -35.34 10.90 16.24
CA GLU A 9 -35.34 11.91 15.17
C GLU A 9 -33.92 12.31 14.76
N MET A 10 -33.02 12.51 15.73
CA MET A 10 -31.62 12.81 15.47
C MET A 10 -30.92 11.69 14.69
N GLN A 11 -31.19 10.43 15.01
CA GLN A 11 -30.62 9.28 14.29
C GLN A 11 -31.09 9.25 12.83
N ILE A 12 -32.39 9.51 12.58
CA ILE A 12 -32.93 9.56 11.21
C ILE A 12 -32.30 10.72 10.42
N LEU A 13 -32.16 11.90 11.04
CA LEU A 13 -31.50 13.05 10.42
C LEU A 13 -30.04 12.76 10.09
N ALA A 14 -29.30 12.17 11.03
CA ALA A 14 -27.91 11.78 10.83
C ALA A 14 -27.79 10.77 9.67
N MET A 15 -28.65 9.75 9.62
CA MET A 15 -28.67 8.76 8.55
C MET A 15 -28.91 9.41 7.18
N MET A 16 -29.94 10.25 7.05
CA MET A 16 -30.26 10.92 5.78
C MET A 16 -29.14 11.87 5.32
N ILE A 17 -28.60 12.67 6.23
CA ILE A 17 -27.54 13.63 5.90
C ILE A 17 -26.27 12.88 5.51
N ASN A 18 -25.90 11.83 6.24
CA ASN A 18 -24.74 11.03 5.89
C ASN A 18 -24.90 10.40 4.50
N GLN A 19 -26.06 9.82 4.19
CA GLN A 19 -26.31 9.24 2.86
C GLN A 19 -26.20 10.30 1.75
N TYR A 20 -26.79 11.49 1.97
CA TYR A 20 -26.70 12.58 1.01
C TYR A 20 -25.26 13.02 0.73
N LEU A 21 -24.45 13.10 1.79
CA LEU A 21 -23.03 13.46 1.67
C LEU A 21 -22.22 12.34 1.02
N ASP A 22 -22.53 11.09 1.31
CA ASP A 22 -21.87 9.92 0.74
C ASP A 22 -22.14 9.82 -0.77
N ASP A 23 -23.38 10.08 -1.20
CA ASP A 23 -23.77 10.09 -2.62
C ASP A 23 -23.07 11.22 -3.41
N MET A 24 -22.77 12.33 -2.74
CA MET A 24 -22.08 13.49 -3.33
C MET A 24 -20.56 13.28 -3.50
N VAL A 25 -19.96 12.31 -2.79
CA VAL A 25 -18.50 12.24 -2.62
C VAL A 25 -17.90 10.97 -3.20
N SER A 26 -17.18 11.12 -4.31
CA SER A 26 -15.98 10.31 -4.55
C SER A 26 -14.89 10.84 -3.60
N LEU A 27 -14.50 10.03 -2.60
CA LEU A 27 -13.53 10.40 -1.54
C LEU A 27 -12.27 11.05 -2.11
N SER A 28 -12.23 12.38 -2.12
CA SER A 28 -11.10 13.18 -2.58
C SER A 28 -11.04 14.49 -1.79
N GLU A 29 -9.83 15.01 -1.63
CA GLU A 29 -9.59 16.22 -0.84
C GLU A 29 -10.28 17.45 -1.46
N GLU A 30 -10.25 17.56 -2.80
CA GLU A 30 -10.93 18.64 -3.52
C GLU A 30 -12.44 18.65 -3.25
N LYS A 31 -13.08 17.48 -3.26
CA LYS A 31 -14.52 17.36 -2.98
C LYS A 31 -14.86 17.72 -1.54
N LEU A 32 -14.02 17.33 -0.57
CA LEU A 32 -14.20 17.72 0.83
C LEU A 32 -14.05 19.24 1.02
N ASN A 33 -13.09 19.86 0.32
CA ASN A 33 -12.94 21.31 0.35
C ASN A 33 -14.14 22.03 -0.31
N GLN A 34 -14.68 21.50 -1.41
CA GLN A 34 -15.92 22.01 -2.03
C GLN A 34 -17.13 21.89 -1.10
N LEU A 35 -17.22 20.81 -0.33
CA LEU A 35 -18.26 20.58 0.67
C LEU A 35 -18.22 21.60 1.80
N GLU A 36 -17.03 21.88 2.33
CA GLU A 36 -16.85 22.91 3.36
C GLU A 36 -17.15 24.31 2.82
N ALA A 37 -16.69 24.62 1.60
CA ALA A 37 -16.94 25.91 0.96
C ALA A 37 -18.43 26.15 0.68
N ASN A 38 -19.18 25.12 0.29
CA ASN A 38 -20.61 25.20 -0.01
C ASN A 38 -21.50 24.79 1.17
N ARG A 39 -20.94 24.66 2.38
CA ARG A 39 -21.65 24.10 3.54
C ARG A 39 -22.99 24.80 3.81
N ASP A 40 -23.00 26.12 3.80
CA ASP A 40 -24.21 26.88 4.17
C ASP A 40 -25.31 26.71 3.12
N GLN A 41 -24.95 26.58 1.84
CA GLN A 41 -25.87 26.22 0.76
C GLN A 41 -26.43 24.81 0.95
N ILE A 42 -25.57 23.85 1.29
CA ILE A 42 -25.97 22.45 1.55
C ILE A 42 -26.92 22.37 2.75
N VAL A 43 -26.65 23.14 3.82
CA VAL A 43 -27.55 23.25 4.98
C VAL A 43 -28.93 23.74 4.54
N TRP A 44 -28.97 24.80 3.73
CA TRP A 44 -30.22 25.34 3.21
C TRP A 44 -30.99 24.33 2.36
N ASP A 45 -30.30 23.65 1.43
CA ASP A 45 -30.90 22.68 0.51
C ASP A 45 -31.46 21.47 1.27
N LEU A 46 -30.70 20.93 2.24
CA LEU A 46 -31.15 19.83 3.08
C LEU A 46 -32.33 20.22 3.96
N ALA A 47 -32.30 21.39 4.60
CA ALA A 47 -33.41 21.84 5.42
C ALA A 47 -34.68 22.04 4.60
N THR A 48 -34.54 22.63 3.41
CA THR A 48 -35.64 22.82 2.46
C THR A 48 -36.20 21.48 1.99
N ARG A 49 -35.34 20.51 1.69
CA ARG A 49 -35.74 19.17 1.28
C ARG A 49 -36.50 18.44 2.37
N ILE A 50 -35.96 18.41 3.60
CA ILE A 50 -36.61 17.77 4.75
C ILE A 50 -37.99 18.40 4.99
N TYR A 51 -38.08 19.72 4.94
CA TYR A 51 -39.36 20.41 5.11
C TYR A 51 -40.36 20.07 4.00
N LYS A 52 -39.92 20.01 2.74
CA LYS A 52 -40.79 19.66 1.61
C LYS A 52 -41.28 18.21 1.65
N GLU A 53 -40.40 17.27 2.03
CA GLU A 53 -40.72 15.83 2.01
C GLU A 53 -41.49 15.37 3.25
N SER A 54 -41.22 15.95 4.42
CA SER A 54 -41.76 15.49 5.70
C SER A 54 -42.63 16.51 6.44
N GLY A 55 -42.62 17.78 6.02
CA GLY A 55 -43.24 18.89 6.77
C GLY A 55 -42.48 19.27 8.06
N HIS A 56 -41.43 18.54 8.41
CA HIS A 56 -40.67 18.75 9.64
C HIS A 56 -39.67 19.90 9.46
N LYS A 57 -39.64 20.80 10.45
CA LYS A 57 -38.71 21.93 10.48
C LYS A 57 -37.53 21.60 11.37
N VAL A 58 -36.39 21.34 10.75
CA VAL A 58 -35.12 21.13 11.44
C VAL A 58 -34.40 22.45 11.64
N GLU A 59 -33.76 22.62 12.79
CA GLU A 59 -32.89 23.78 13.04
C GLU A 59 -31.59 23.66 12.25
N PHE A 60 -31.21 24.71 11.52
CA PHE A 60 -30.04 24.70 10.63
C PHE A 60 -28.73 24.32 11.34
N HIS A 61 -28.58 24.68 12.62
CA HIS A 61 -27.38 24.34 13.36
C HIS A 61 -27.23 22.82 13.57
N ILE A 62 -28.35 22.08 13.68
CA ILE A 62 -28.33 20.61 13.78
C ILE A 62 -27.77 20.02 12.48
N ILE A 63 -28.33 20.45 11.35
CA ILE A 63 -27.87 20.01 10.02
C ILE A 63 -26.40 20.35 9.82
N ARG A 64 -25.99 21.58 10.13
CA ARG A 64 -24.59 22.02 10.04
C ARG A 64 -23.65 21.15 10.87
N ASN A 65 -24.04 20.84 12.11
CA ASN A 65 -23.20 20.04 13.00
C ASN A 65 -23.05 18.61 12.49
N LEU A 66 -24.13 18.02 11.96
CA LEU A 66 -24.10 16.69 11.34
C LEU A 66 -23.22 16.67 10.10
N ILE A 67 -23.32 17.68 9.23
CA ILE A 67 -22.44 17.84 8.05
C ILE A 67 -20.98 17.92 8.48
N ASN A 68 -20.65 18.80 9.43
CA ASN A 68 -19.28 18.96 9.92
C ASN A 68 -18.73 17.65 10.48
N SER A 69 -19.50 16.96 11.32
CA SER A 69 -19.11 15.66 11.88
C SER A 69 -18.85 14.63 10.79
N ARG A 70 -19.68 14.58 9.74
CA ARG A 70 -19.46 13.65 8.63
C ARG A 70 -18.22 14.00 7.80
N ILE A 71 -17.98 15.29 7.52
CA ILE A 71 -16.78 15.76 6.81
C ILE A 71 -15.50 15.39 7.60
N GLU A 72 -15.49 15.57 8.92
CA GLU A 72 -14.36 15.15 9.77
C GLU A 72 -14.07 13.65 9.64
N VAL A 73 -15.11 12.81 9.66
CA VAL A 73 -14.97 11.36 9.47
C VAL A 73 -14.41 11.04 8.09
N MET A 74 -14.90 11.68 7.02
CA MET A 74 -14.41 11.47 5.67
C MET A 74 -12.93 11.91 5.51
N ARG A 75 -12.53 13.03 6.13
CA ARG A 75 -11.13 13.47 6.16
C ARG A 75 -10.24 12.44 6.82
N TYR A 76 -10.67 11.89 7.95
CA TYR A 76 -9.93 10.84 8.66
C TYR A 76 -9.78 9.58 7.80
N GLN A 77 -10.85 9.14 7.15
CA GLN A 77 -10.83 7.99 6.23
C GLN A 77 -9.88 8.22 5.05
N LEU A 78 -9.92 9.41 4.45
CA LEU A 78 -9.04 9.78 3.34
C LEU A 78 -7.57 9.74 3.78
N PHE A 79 -7.23 10.35 4.92
CA PHE A 79 -5.88 10.32 5.47
C PHE A 79 -5.37 8.89 5.68
N PHE A 80 -6.16 8.05 6.34
CA PHE A 80 -5.77 6.66 6.62
C PHE A 80 -5.60 5.83 5.34
N SER A 81 -6.47 6.03 4.34
CA SER A 81 -6.34 5.38 3.04
C SER A 81 -5.05 5.76 2.33
N GLN A 82 -4.65 7.04 2.37
CA GLN A 82 -3.38 7.48 1.78
C GLN A 82 -2.17 6.91 2.52
N SER A 83 -2.18 6.91 3.85
CA SER A 83 -1.08 6.34 4.66
C SER A 83 -0.89 4.84 4.40
N SER A 84 -1.98 4.07 4.33
CA SER A 84 -1.89 2.63 4.07
C SER A 84 -1.38 2.31 2.66
N LEU A 85 -1.73 3.13 1.65
CA LEU A 85 -1.19 3.01 0.30
C LEU A 85 0.31 3.31 0.25
N LEU A 86 0.77 4.34 0.97
CA LEU A 86 2.19 4.67 1.05
C LEU A 86 3.00 3.55 1.71
N GLU A 87 2.50 2.98 2.81
CA GLU A 87 3.16 1.88 3.49
C GLU A 87 3.18 0.61 2.62
N SER A 88 2.09 0.31 1.91
CA SER A 88 2.03 -0.80 0.97
C SER A 88 3.02 -0.63 -0.19
N ARG A 89 3.18 0.59 -0.70
CA ARG A 89 4.18 0.91 -1.72
C ARG A 89 5.59 0.67 -1.19
N ARG A 90 5.90 1.16 0.01
CA ARG A 90 7.21 0.98 0.67
C ARG A 90 7.56 -0.50 0.81
N ILE A 91 6.62 -1.32 1.29
CA ILE A 91 6.79 -2.77 1.45
C ILE A 91 7.06 -3.45 0.10
N ASN A 92 6.33 -3.05 -0.96
CA ASN A 92 6.52 -3.61 -2.29
C ASN A 92 7.87 -3.22 -2.91
N GLU A 93 8.31 -1.98 -2.71
CA GLU A 93 9.63 -1.50 -3.15
C GLU A 93 10.76 -2.25 -2.42
N GLU A 94 10.67 -2.42 -1.10
CA GLU A 94 11.65 -3.21 -0.33
C GLU A 94 11.72 -4.67 -0.80
N LYS A 95 10.57 -5.29 -1.09
CA LYS A 95 10.53 -6.65 -1.65
C LYS A 95 11.18 -6.70 -3.03
N ALA A 96 10.92 -5.72 -3.89
CA ALA A 96 11.51 -5.67 -5.22
C ALA A 96 13.05 -5.52 -5.15
N ILE A 97 13.56 -4.68 -4.25
CA ILE A 97 14.99 -4.51 -4.01
C ILE A 97 15.61 -5.82 -3.54
N LYS A 98 15.03 -6.48 -2.52
CA LYS A 98 15.54 -7.78 -2.02
C LYS A 98 15.56 -8.85 -3.11
N ILE A 99 14.55 -8.91 -3.96
CA ILE A 99 14.51 -9.85 -5.09
C ILE A 99 15.61 -9.54 -6.10
N ALA A 100 15.86 -8.26 -6.39
CA ALA A 100 16.93 -7.84 -7.30
C ALA A 100 18.31 -8.17 -6.73
N GLU A 101 18.55 -7.93 -5.44
CA GLU A 101 19.78 -8.29 -4.74
C GLU A 101 20.03 -9.80 -4.73
N GLN A 102 19.00 -10.60 -4.43
CA GLN A 102 19.10 -12.06 -4.48
C GLN A 102 19.45 -12.57 -5.88
N LYS A 103 18.82 -12.02 -6.92
CA LYS A 103 19.14 -12.36 -8.32
C LYS A 103 20.56 -11.95 -8.69
N ALA A 104 21.02 -10.76 -8.28
CA ALA A 104 22.39 -10.31 -8.53
C ALA A 104 23.41 -11.21 -7.83
N ASN A 105 23.18 -11.55 -6.56
CA ASN A 105 24.06 -12.44 -5.79
C ASN A 105 24.08 -13.87 -6.35
N ALA A 106 22.95 -14.40 -6.84
CA ALA A 106 22.90 -15.69 -7.50
C ALA A 106 23.76 -15.71 -8.78
N VAL A 107 23.68 -14.66 -9.60
CA VAL A 107 24.50 -14.52 -10.81
C VAL A 107 26.00 -14.43 -10.49
N ILE A 108 26.37 -13.74 -9.40
CA ILE A 108 27.77 -13.66 -8.95
C ILE A 108 28.26 -15.02 -8.46
N ASN A 109 27.46 -15.75 -7.69
CA ASN A 109 27.83 -17.07 -7.18
C ASN A 109 27.93 -18.12 -8.29
N ASP A 110 27.04 -18.12 -9.28
CA ASP A 110 27.14 -19.01 -10.45
C ASP A 110 28.42 -18.75 -11.25
N LYS A 111 28.83 -17.49 -11.40
CA LYS A 111 30.10 -17.13 -12.05
C LYS A 111 31.33 -17.61 -11.27
N ASN A 112 31.31 -17.46 -9.95
CA ASN A 112 32.43 -17.87 -9.10
C ASN A 112 32.60 -19.39 -9.06
N ASN A 113 31.53 -20.18 -9.18
CA ASN A 113 31.61 -21.65 -9.27
C ASN A 113 32.18 -22.12 -10.61
N ASP A 114 31.78 -21.53 -11.74
CA ASP A 114 32.33 -21.89 -13.06
C ASP A 114 33.85 -21.59 -13.15
N ASP A 115 34.30 -20.47 -12.58
CA ASP A 115 35.72 -20.11 -12.58
C ASP A 115 36.55 -20.99 -11.62
N THR A 116 36.00 -21.42 -10.49
CA THR A 116 36.73 -22.28 -9.53
C THR A 116 36.81 -23.76 -9.96
N GLU A 117 35.78 -24.29 -10.62
CA GLU A 117 35.83 -25.65 -11.20
C GLU A 117 36.83 -25.76 -12.37
N LYS A 118 36.96 -24.73 -13.20
CA LYS A 118 37.94 -24.69 -14.30
C LYS A 118 39.39 -24.62 -13.80
N ILE A 119 39.65 -23.84 -12.74
CA ILE A 119 41.01 -23.71 -12.19
C ILE A 119 41.46 -25.01 -11.50
N THR A 120 40.57 -25.65 -10.74
CA THR A 120 40.90 -26.88 -9.99
C THR A 120 41.06 -28.11 -10.89
N SER A 121 40.27 -28.23 -11.96
CA SER A 121 40.44 -29.30 -12.97
C SER A 121 41.76 -29.16 -13.73
N GLN A 122 42.09 -27.96 -14.20
CA GLN A 122 43.31 -27.71 -14.98
C GLN A 122 44.60 -27.91 -14.18
N ASP A 123 44.62 -27.55 -12.89
CA ASP A 123 45.77 -27.78 -12.01
C ASP A 123 45.98 -29.26 -11.68
N ASN A 124 44.90 -30.03 -11.54
CA ASN A 124 44.99 -31.47 -11.29
C ASN A 124 45.48 -32.23 -12.54
N GLU A 125 45.01 -31.86 -13.73
CA GLU A 125 45.50 -32.45 -14.99
C GLU A 125 46.99 -32.18 -15.20
N ARG A 126 47.46 -30.96 -14.93
CA ARG A 126 48.89 -30.62 -15.02
C ARG A 126 49.74 -31.40 -14.03
N LYS A 127 49.30 -31.54 -12.79
CA LYS A 127 50.02 -32.34 -11.77
C LYS A 127 50.09 -33.81 -12.15
N LEU A 128 49.00 -34.38 -12.68
CA LEU A 128 48.98 -35.77 -13.14
C LEU A 128 49.94 -35.99 -14.32
N ALA A 129 49.95 -35.07 -15.29
CA ALA A 129 50.84 -35.15 -16.45
C ALA A 129 52.33 -35.07 -16.05
N ILE A 130 52.67 -34.21 -15.08
CA ILE A 130 54.03 -34.14 -14.53
C ILE A 130 54.39 -35.44 -13.82
N PHE A 131 53.49 -36.00 -13.02
CA PHE A 131 53.73 -37.25 -12.29
C PHE A 131 53.99 -38.43 -13.24
N ILE A 132 53.18 -38.58 -14.29
CA ILE A 132 53.37 -39.64 -15.31
C ILE A 132 54.73 -39.46 -15.99
N LYS A 133 55.07 -38.24 -16.40
CA LYS A 133 56.34 -37.96 -17.07
C LYS A 133 57.56 -38.23 -16.18
N VAL A 134 57.47 -37.93 -14.89
CA VAL A 134 58.52 -38.26 -13.92
C VAL A 134 58.62 -39.77 -13.73
N GLN A 135 57.50 -40.50 -13.68
CA GLN A 135 57.51 -41.96 -13.61
C GLN A 135 58.15 -42.60 -14.84
N GLU A 136 57.84 -42.12 -16.05
CA GLU A 136 58.46 -42.61 -17.29
C GLU A 136 59.98 -42.42 -17.26
N ILE A 137 60.46 -41.22 -16.88
CA ILE A 137 61.90 -40.94 -16.77
C ILE A 137 62.59 -41.84 -15.73
N ILE A 138 61.95 -42.07 -14.58
CA ILE A 138 62.52 -42.95 -13.54
C ILE A 138 62.51 -44.41 -14.01
N SER A 139 61.47 -44.84 -14.72
CA SER A 139 61.38 -46.20 -15.28
C SER A 139 62.48 -46.44 -16.32
N ASP A 140 62.71 -45.47 -17.21
CA ASP A 140 63.78 -45.52 -18.22
C ASP A 140 65.19 -45.52 -17.59
N GLN A 141 65.35 -44.97 -16.38
CA GLN A 141 66.62 -44.97 -15.65
C GLN A 141 66.86 -46.24 -14.82
N LEU A 142 65.83 -47.05 -14.60
CA LEU A 142 65.90 -48.28 -13.80
C LEU A 142 65.93 -49.56 -14.65
N ASP A 143 65.82 -49.46 -15.98
CA ASP A 143 65.89 -50.57 -16.92
C ASP A 143 67.35 -50.89 -17.34
N VAL A 144 68.20 -51.20 -16.34
CA VAL A 144 69.57 -51.72 -16.49
C VAL A 144 69.75 -53.01 -15.71
#